data_AF-A0A369P3Y8-F1
#
_entry.id   AF-A0A369P3Y8-F1
#
_cell.length_a   1.000
_cell.length_b   1.000
_cell.length_c   1.000
_cell.angle_alpha   90.00
_cell.angle_beta   90.00
_cell.angle_gamma   90.00
#
_symmetry.space_group_name_H-M   'P 1'
#
loop_
_entity.id
_entity.type
_entity.pdbx_description
1 polymer ?
#
loop_
_entity_poly.entity_id
_entity_poly.type
_entity_poly.pdbx_seq_one_letter_code
_entity_poly.pdbx_strand_id
1 'polypeptide(L)'
;MFRDWTLDETLFVRDYAGTVPLSDLARHLRRDARDVAGECARLGVPFVYVGTPLFWCDECASWARRVDKSGRCDKCRSRHYLQRIEAKTAALMERLPLEQRETYARFESKRGGRVRDAPPLAPDTSGMPPREAVAAATAYLADLSDWEAGKEYRARKSAQKRKERAARKVREMEQLCQAHEKGAA
;
A
#
# COMPACT_ATOMS: atom_id res chain seq x y z
N MET A 1 -38.76 -15.42 -17.99
CA MET A 1 -39.72 -14.31 -18.14
C MET A 1 -38.89 -13.06 -18.34
N PHE A 2 -38.96 -12.43 -19.53
CA PHE A 2 -38.22 -11.19 -19.79
C PHE A 2 -38.93 -10.05 -19.07
N ARG A 3 -38.18 -9.31 -18.24
CA ARG A 3 -38.67 -8.09 -17.58
C ARG A 3 -38.30 -6.92 -18.47
N ASP A 4 -39.28 -6.14 -18.91
CA ASP A 4 -39.04 -4.97 -19.73
C ASP A 4 -38.17 -3.94 -19.00
N TRP A 5 -37.41 -3.16 -19.77
CA TRP A 5 -36.57 -2.08 -19.26
C TRP A 5 -37.43 -0.87 -18.91
N THR A 6 -37.30 -0.38 -17.68
CA THR A 6 -37.89 0.89 -17.28
C THR A 6 -36.98 2.06 -17.69
N LEU A 7 -37.57 3.25 -17.85
CA LEU A 7 -36.80 4.45 -18.19
C LEU A 7 -35.65 4.70 -17.20
N ASP A 8 -35.91 4.56 -15.91
CA ASP A 8 -34.91 4.79 -14.85
C ASP A 8 -33.73 3.84 -14.97
N GLU A 9 -33.97 2.55 -15.26
CA GLU A 9 -32.90 1.58 -15.47
C GLU A 9 -32.08 1.90 -16.71
N THR A 10 -32.73 2.26 -17.81
CA THR A 10 -32.07 2.64 -19.05
C THR A 10 -31.21 3.89 -18.86
N LEU A 11 -31.71 4.92 -18.16
CA LEU A 11 -30.95 6.12 -17.82
C LEU A 11 -29.77 5.79 -16.90
N PHE A 12 -29.98 4.93 -15.92
CA PHE A 12 -28.92 4.48 -15.02
C PHE A 12 -27.80 3.74 -15.78
N VAL A 13 -28.13 2.84 -16.71
CA VAL A 13 -27.14 2.18 -17.57
C VAL A 13 -26.40 3.21 -18.42
N ARG A 14 -27.11 4.15 -19.05
CA ARG A 14 -26.50 5.21 -19.86
C ARG A 14 -25.45 6.00 -19.07
N ASP A 15 -25.76 6.35 -17.82
CA ASP A 15 -24.95 7.28 -17.03
C ASP A 15 -23.79 6.58 -16.28
N TYR A 16 -23.95 5.30 -15.91
CA TYR A 16 -23.00 4.57 -15.07
C TYR A 16 -22.31 3.37 -15.75
N ALA A 17 -22.64 3.06 -17.01
CA ALA A 17 -21.96 1.98 -17.73
C ALA A 17 -20.44 2.24 -17.84
N GLY A 18 -19.66 1.27 -17.38
CA GLY A 18 -18.20 1.34 -17.37
C GLY A 18 -17.60 2.15 -16.23
N THR A 19 -18.41 2.81 -15.38
CA THR A 19 -17.92 3.47 -14.14
C THR A 19 -17.83 2.51 -12.96
N VAL A 20 -18.52 1.37 -13.04
CA VAL A 20 -18.48 0.25 -12.09
C VAL A 20 -18.35 -1.07 -12.87
N PRO A 21 -17.86 -2.15 -12.24
CA PRO A 21 -17.89 -3.47 -12.85
C PRO A 21 -19.31 -3.88 -13.28
N LEU A 22 -19.42 -4.54 -14.44
CA LEU A 22 -20.71 -4.99 -14.98
C LEU A 22 -21.50 -5.86 -13.98
N SER A 23 -20.81 -6.71 -13.22
CA SER A 23 -21.43 -7.53 -12.17
C SER A 23 -22.06 -6.69 -11.05
N ASP A 24 -21.47 -5.56 -10.72
CA ASP A 24 -21.98 -4.67 -9.66
C ASP A 24 -23.16 -3.85 -10.18
N LEU A 25 -23.06 -3.39 -11.43
CA LEU A 25 -24.17 -2.75 -12.15
C LEU A 25 -25.39 -3.67 -12.23
N ALA A 26 -25.17 -4.93 -12.63
CA ALA A 26 -26.22 -5.94 -12.73
C ALA A 26 -26.83 -6.28 -11.37
N ARG A 27 -26.00 -6.39 -10.32
CA ARG A 27 -26.48 -6.61 -8.94
C ARG A 27 -27.36 -5.46 -8.46
N HIS A 28 -26.97 -4.22 -8.75
CA HIS A 28 -27.75 -3.03 -8.38
C HIS A 28 -29.13 -3.04 -9.07
N LEU A 29 -29.15 -3.30 -10.37
CA LEU A 29 -30.40 -3.37 -11.17
C LEU A 29 -31.23 -4.63 -10.89
N ARG A 30 -30.67 -5.59 -10.15
CA ARG A 30 -31.23 -6.93 -9.93
C ARG A 30 -31.57 -7.63 -11.25
N ARG A 31 -30.67 -7.52 -12.23
CA ARG A 31 -30.75 -8.13 -13.56
C ARG A 31 -29.57 -9.07 -13.79
N ASP A 32 -29.70 -9.92 -14.80
CA ASP A 32 -28.58 -10.73 -15.27
C ASP A 32 -27.54 -9.87 -15.98
N ALA A 33 -26.25 -10.17 -15.80
CA ALA A 33 -25.17 -9.39 -16.40
C ALA A 33 -25.20 -9.39 -17.94
N ARG A 34 -25.70 -10.47 -18.57
CA ARG A 34 -25.87 -10.55 -20.02
C ARG A 34 -26.98 -9.63 -20.52
N ASP A 35 -28.07 -9.51 -19.76
CA ASP A 35 -29.18 -8.59 -20.08
C ASP A 35 -28.69 -7.14 -20.02
N VAL A 36 -27.96 -6.78 -18.96
CA VAL A 36 -27.34 -5.45 -18.83
C VAL A 36 -26.33 -5.17 -19.95
N ALA A 37 -25.51 -6.15 -20.32
CA ALA A 37 -24.59 -6.00 -21.46
C ALA A 37 -25.33 -5.78 -22.79
N GLY A 38 -26.46 -6.46 -23.00
CA GLY A 38 -27.34 -6.25 -24.15
C GLY A 38 -27.91 -4.84 -24.19
N GLU A 39 -28.36 -4.32 -23.06
CA GLU A 39 -28.87 -2.94 -22.95
C GLU A 39 -27.76 -1.90 -23.20
N CYS A 40 -26.56 -2.11 -22.66
CA CYS A 40 -25.40 -1.28 -22.96
C CYS A 40 -25.12 -1.24 -24.47
N ALA A 41 -25.18 -2.39 -25.15
CA ALA A 41 -24.98 -2.48 -26.59
C ALA A 41 -26.09 -1.74 -27.37
N ARG A 42 -27.36 -1.86 -26.95
CA ARG A 42 -28.50 -1.14 -27.54
C ARG A 42 -28.34 0.38 -27.42
N LEU A 43 -27.81 0.85 -26.29
CA LEU A 43 -27.56 2.27 -26.02
C LEU A 43 -26.26 2.80 -26.63
N GLY A 44 -25.39 1.92 -27.15
CA GLY A 44 -24.08 2.30 -27.67
C GLY A 44 -23.10 2.75 -26.58
N VAL A 45 -23.31 2.38 -25.32
CA VAL A 45 -22.43 2.75 -24.20
C VAL A 45 -21.48 1.59 -23.85
N PRO A 46 -20.17 1.85 -23.65
CA PRO A 46 -19.25 0.77 -23.28
C PRO A 46 -19.48 0.36 -21.81
N PHE A 47 -19.51 -0.93 -21.51
CA PHE A 47 -19.70 -1.42 -20.13
C PHE A 47 -18.43 -1.94 -19.46
N VAL A 48 -17.29 -1.90 -20.16
CA VAL A 48 -15.99 -2.27 -19.60
C VAL A 48 -15.59 -1.24 -18.55
N TYR A 49 -15.30 -1.71 -17.34
CA TYR A 49 -14.88 -0.88 -16.21
C TYR A 49 -13.57 -0.16 -16.55
N VAL A 50 -13.57 1.17 -16.45
CA VAL A 50 -12.41 2.02 -16.81
C VAL A 50 -11.47 2.29 -15.65
N GLY A 51 -11.90 2.03 -14.41
CA GLY A 51 -11.11 2.34 -13.23
C GLY A 51 -9.96 1.36 -13.00
N THR A 52 -8.97 1.82 -12.25
CA THR A 52 -7.91 0.94 -11.73
C THR A 52 -8.50 0.04 -10.63
N PRO A 53 -8.26 -1.29 -10.66
CA PRO A 53 -8.66 -2.17 -9.58
C PRO A 53 -8.00 -1.78 -8.25
N LEU A 54 -8.83 -1.61 -7.22
CA LEU A 54 -8.41 -1.26 -5.87
C LEU A 54 -9.04 -2.23 -4.87
N PHE A 55 -8.33 -2.48 -3.78
CA PHE A 55 -8.72 -3.41 -2.73
C PHE A 55 -8.75 -2.67 -1.40
N TRP A 56 -9.74 -2.97 -0.58
CA TRP A 56 -9.81 -2.42 0.76
C TRP A 56 -8.86 -3.19 1.68
N CYS A 57 -8.08 -2.47 2.49
CA CYS A 57 -7.23 -3.07 3.53
C CYS A 57 -7.74 -2.68 4.92
N ASP A 58 -8.20 -3.67 5.69
CA ASP A 58 -8.80 -3.45 7.02
C ASP A 58 -7.80 -2.95 8.06
N GLU A 59 -6.51 -3.29 7.92
CA GLU A 59 -5.49 -2.92 8.91
C GLU A 59 -5.18 -1.41 8.91
N CYS A 60 -5.26 -0.76 7.75
CA CYS A 60 -5.03 0.69 7.64
C CYS A 60 -6.25 1.47 7.17
N ALA A 61 -7.40 0.80 7.02
CA ALA A 61 -8.65 1.39 6.53
C ALA A 61 -8.45 2.26 5.29
N SER A 62 -7.73 1.75 4.29
CA SER A 62 -7.44 2.49 3.07
C SER A 62 -7.49 1.61 1.83
N TRP A 63 -7.82 2.23 0.69
CA TRP A 63 -7.70 1.61 -0.62
C TRP A 63 -6.22 1.31 -0.93
N ALA A 64 -5.98 0.12 -1.46
CA ALA A 64 -4.67 -0.36 -1.84
C ALA A 64 -4.70 -0.91 -3.26
N ARG A 65 -3.64 -0.64 -4.02
CA ARG A 65 -3.48 -1.21 -5.37
C ARG A 65 -3.29 -2.73 -5.33
N ARG A 66 -2.68 -3.25 -4.27
CA ARG A 66 -2.41 -4.67 -4.07
C ARG A 66 -2.60 -5.04 -2.60
N VAL A 67 -3.23 -6.19 -2.39
CA VAL A 67 -3.31 -6.88 -1.10
C VAL A 67 -2.82 -8.32 -1.27
N ASP A 68 -2.29 -8.90 -0.21
CA ASP A 68 -1.96 -10.32 -0.20
C ASP A 68 -3.21 -11.19 0.05
N LYS A 69 -3.01 -12.52 0.13
CA LYS A 69 -4.09 -13.49 0.36
C LYS A 69 -4.84 -13.28 1.68
N SER A 70 -4.27 -12.55 2.63
CA SER A 70 -4.89 -12.21 3.91
C SER A 70 -5.59 -10.84 3.91
N GLY A 71 -5.63 -10.15 2.77
CA GLY A 71 -6.19 -8.79 2.66
C GLY A 71 -5.23 -7.69 3.13
N ARG A 72 -3.95 -8.01 3.39
CA ARG A 72 -2.97 -7.03 3.88
C ARG A 72 -2.28 -6.32 2.73
N CYS A 73 -2.22 -4.99 2.79
CA CYS A 73 -1.56 -4.16 1.78
C CYS A 73 -0.03 -4.09 1.97
N ASP A 74 0.68 -3.65 0.92
CA ASP A 74 2.15 -3.51 0.90
C ASP A 74 2.69 -2.56 1.98
N LYS A 75 1.94 -1.47 2.26
CA LYS A 75 2.22 -0.48 3.31
C LYS A 75 2.25 -1.14 4.69
N CYS A 76 1.15 -1.79 5.07
CA CYS A 76 1.02 -2.46 6.36
C CYS A 76 2.03 -3.59 6.54
N ARG A 77 2.24 -4.38 5.49
CA ARG A 77 3.26 -5.43 5.49
C ARG A 77 4.66 -4.86 5.76
N SER A 78 5.00 -3.73 5.13
CA SER A 78 6.28 -3.06 5.36
C SER A 78 6.42 -2.53 6.78
N ARG A 79 5.35 -1.96 7.36
CA ARG A 79 5.31 -1.52 8.78
C ARG A 79 5.52 -2.67 9.76
N HIS A 80 4.82 -3.79 9.55
CA HIS A 80 4.98 -4.98 10.38
C HIS A 80 6.43 -5.51 10.34
N TYR A 81 7.03 -5.59 9.14
CA TYR A 81 8.43 -6.00 9.03
C TYR A 81 9.39 -4.98 9.67
N LEU A 82 9.11 -3.69 9.53
CA LEU A 82 9.90 -2.63 10.16
C LEU A 82 9.93 -2.83 11.68
N GLN A 83 8.76 -2.98 12.33
CA GLN A 83 8.67 -3.23 13.77
C GLN A 83 9.50 -4.45 14.20
N ARG A 84 9.39 -5.57 13.47
CA ARG A 84 10.19 -6.78 13.75
C ARG A 84 11.70 -6.54 13.62
N ILE A 85 12.13 -5.73 12.65
CA ILE A 85 13.53 -5.37 12.48
C ILE A 85 14.00 -4.46 13.62
N GLU A 86 13.17 -3.51 14.04
CA GLU A 86 13.50 -2.59 15.13
C GLU A 86 13.64 -3.35 16.47
N ALA A 87 12.72 -4.26 16.78
CA ALA A 87 12.83 -5.13 17.95
C ALA A 87 14.13 -5.96 17.94
N LYS A 88 14.48 -6.57 16.79
CA LYS A 88 15.76 -7.29 16.63
C LYS A 88 16.97 -6.38 16.78
N THR A 89 16.85 -5.13 16.36
CA THR A 89 17.93 -4.15 16.49
C THR A 89 18.11 -3.76 17.95
N ALA A 90 17.03 -3.55 18.71
CA ALA A 90 17.08 -3.25 20.14
C ALA A 90 17.78 -4.37 20.92
N ALA A 91 17.41 -5.63 20.68
CA ALA A 91 18.07 -6.78 21.29
C ALA A 91 19.58 -6.90 20.95
N LEU A 92 19.99 -6.45 19.75
CA LEU A 92 21.41 -6.35 19.40
C LEU A 92 22.11 -5.22 20.13
N MET A 93 21.46 -4.07 20.31
CA MET A 93 22.03 -2.95 21.04
C MET A 93 22.28 -3.26 22.51
N GLU A 94 21.41 -4.07 23.15
CA GLU A 94 21.58 -4.52 24.54
C GLU A 94 22.86 -5.34 24.76
N ARG A 95 23.35 -6.02 23.72
CA ARG A 95 24.61 -6.79 23.77
C ARG A 95 25.86 -5.92 23.64
N LEU A 96 25.71 -4.65 23.28
CA LEU A 96 26.85 -3.74 23.17
C LEU A 96 27.27 -3.20 24.55
N PRO A 97 28.58 -2.95 24.77
CA PRO A 97 29.06 -2.23 25.94
C PRO A 97 28.37 -0.86 26.10
N LEU A 98 28.30 -0.37 27.33
CA LEU A 98 27.60 0.88 27.67
C LEU A 98 28.09 2.07 26.83
N GLU A 99 29.40 2.24 26.68
CA GLU A 99 30.02 3.32 25.90
C GLU A 99 29.55 3.34 24.43
N GLN A 100 29.39 2.16 23.83
CA GLN A 100 28.89 2.03 22.46
C GLN A 100 27.41 2.37 22.40
N ARG A 101 26.62 1.94 23.39
CA ARG A 101 25.19 2.30 23.49
C ARG A 101 24.97 3.80 23.64
N GLU A 102 25.77 4.48 24.46
CA GLU A 102 25.72 5.94 24.63
C GLU A 102 26.06 6.68 23.33
N THR A 103 27.05 6.19 22.59
CA THR A 103 27.38 6.72 21.27
C THR A 103 26.18 6.64 20.35
N TYR A 104 25.53 5.47 20.24
CA TYR A 104 24.31 5.33 19.44
C TYR A 104 23.18 6.25 19.91
N ALA A 105 22.95 6.35 21.23
CA ALA A 105 21.91 7.22 21.78
C ALA A 105 22.13 8.70 21.42
N ARG A 106 23.39 9.17 21.44
CA ARG A 106 23.74 10.55 21.06
C ARG A 106 23.45 10.88 19.60
N PHE A 107 23.54 9.89 18.70
CA PHE A 107 23.31 10.07 17.27
C PHE A 107 21.88 9.71 16.83
N GLU A 108 21.05 9.15 17.71
CA GLU A 108 19.67 8.76 17.37
C GLU A 108 18.81 9.98 16.98
N SER A 109 19.02 11.15 17.57
CA SER A 109 18.31 12.39 17.20
C SER A 109 18.67 12.91 15.81
N LYS A 110 19.84 12.52 15.28
CA LYS A 110 20.26 12.83 13.90
C LYS A 110 19.72 11.81 12.89
N ARG A 111 18.84 10.90 13.34
CA ARG A 111 18.16 9.93 12.50
C ARG A 111 17.13 10.64 11.62
N GLY A 112 17.56 11.02 10.43
CA GLY A 112 16.72 11.56 9.37
C GLY A 112 17.01 10.88 8.05
N GLY A 113 15.95 10.67 7.26
CA GLY A 113 16.09 10.31 5.85
C GLY A 113 16.15 11.57 4.98
N ARG A 114 16.68 11.44 3.77
CA ARG A 114 16.49 12.44 2.71
C ARG A 114 14.99 12.74 2.57
N VAL A 115 14.61 14.02 2.49
CA VAL A 115 13.27 14.43 2.06
C VAL A 115 12.99 13.79 0.69
N ARG A 116 11.83 13.15 0.56
CA ARG A 116 11.44 12.42 -0.66
C ARG A 116 10.30 13.14 -1.37
N ASP A 117 10.06 12.70 -2.60
CA ASP A 117 9.01 13.20 -3.47
C ASP A 117 7.69 13.31 -2.72
N ALA A 118 6.99 14.42 -2.95
CA ALA A 118 5.68 14.68 -2.37
C ALA A 118 4.68 13.57 -2.74
N PRO A 119 3.63 13.36 -1.94
CA PRO A 119 2.55 12.47 -2.33
C PRO A 119 1.91 12.96 -3.64
N PRO A 120 1.35 12.05 -4.45
CA PRO A 120 0.53 12.44 -5.60
C PRO A 120 -0.58 13.42 -5.17
N LEU A 121 -0.88 14.38 -6.04
CA LEU A 121 -1.97 15.33 -5.82
C LEU A 121 -3.29 14.71 -6.29
N ALA A 122 -4.36 14.99 -5.56
CA ALA A 122 -5.70 14.58 -5.99
C ALA A 122 -6.06 15.29 -7.31
N PRO A 123 -6.57 14.57 -8.31
CA PRO A 123 -7.01 15.18 -9.55
C PRO A 123 -8.25 16.03 -9.28
N ASP A 124 -8.33 17.19 -9.91
CA ASP A 124 -9.60 17.91 -10.01
C ASP A 124 -10.48 17.15 -11.01
N THR A 125 -11.63 16.66 -10.54
CA THR A 125 -12.59 15.91 -11.36
C THR A 125 -13.83 16.75 -11.71
N SER A 126 -13.81 18.03 -11.35
CA SER A 126 -14.90 18.97 -11.61
C SER A 126 -15.13 19.11 -13.12
N GLY A 127 -16.36 18.84 -13.56
CA GLY A 127 -16.72 18.92 -14.99
C GLY A 127 -16.26 17.75 -15.86
N MET A 128 -15.58 16.74 -15.30
CA MET A 128 -15.25 15.52 -16.05
C MET A 128 -16.48 14.66 -16.28
N PRO A 129 -16.58 13.98 -17.44
CA PRO A 129 -17.62 12.97 -17.62
C PRO A 129 -17.39 11.80 -16.64
N PRO A 130 -18.45 11.08 -16.21
CA PRO A 130 -18.37 10.11 -15.13
C PRO A 130 -17.26 9.06 -15.26
N ARG A 131 -17.02 8.57 -16.47
CA ARG A 131 -15.96 7.57 -16.75
C ARG A 131 -14.57 8.15 -16.57
N GLU A 132 -14.32 9.36 -17.05
CA GLU A 132 -13.03 10.03 -16.88
C GLU A 132 -12.78 10.36 -15.41
N ALA A 133 -13.82 10.81 -14.70
CA ALA A 133 -13.76 11.06 -13.26
C ALA A 133 -13.37 9.78 -12.48
N VAL A 134 -14.00 8.64 -12.78
CA VAL A 134 -13.66 7.35 -12.15
C VAL A 134 -12.24 6.89 -12.52
N ALA A 135 -11.85 7.00 -13.78
CA ALA A 135 -10.51 6.64 -14.22
C ALA A 135 -9.45 7.47 -13.49
N ALA A 136 -9.63 8.79 -13.42
CA ALA A 136 -8.74 9.71 -12.72
C ALA A 136 -8.69 9.43 -11.21
N ALA A 137 -9.84 9.30 -10.56
CA ALA A 137 -9.91 9.07 -9.12
C ALA A 137 -9.27 7.73 -8.70
N THR A 138 -9.53 6.66 -9.46
CA THR A 138 -8.97 5.33 -9.14
C THR A 138 -7.49 5.23 -9.46
N ALA A 139 -7.01 5.88 -10.53
CA ALA A 139 -5.58 5.99 -10.82
C ALA A 139 -4.85 6.76 -9.71
N TYR A 140 -5.41 7.88 -9.26
CA TYR A 140 -4.87 8.64 -8.13
C TYR A 140 -4.74 7.80 -6.86
N LEU A 141 -5.80 7.06 -6.48
CA LEU A 141 -5.76 6.20 -5.31
C LEU A 141 -4.72 5.07 -5.44
N ALA A 142 -4.54 4.53 -6.65
CA ALA A 142 -3.52 3.53 -6.91
C ALA A 142 -2.10 4.10 -6.77
N ASP A 143 -1.86 5.30 -7.32
CA ASP A 143 -0.58 5.99 -7.21
C ASP A 143 -0.26 6.40 -5.77
N LEU A 144 -1.26 6.88 -5.03
CA LEU A 144 -1.14 7.19 -3.61
C LEU A 144 -0.77 5.92 -2.82
N SER A 145 -1.48 4.82 -3.06
CA SER A 145 -1.17 3.52 -2.44
C SER A 145 0.28 3.08 -2.72
N ASP A 146 0.75 3.19 -3.96
CA ASP A 146 2.12 2.80 -4.32
C ASP A 146 3.17 3.74 -3.71
N TRP A 147 2.90 5.05 -3.68
CA TRP A 147 3.76 6.03 -3.03
C TRP A 147 3.92 5.75 -1.53
N GLU A 148 2.81 5.49 -0.82
CA GLU A 148 2.82 5.16 0.60
C GLU A 148 3.55 3.85 0.87
N ALA A 149 3.28 2.81 0.07
CA ALA A 149 3.98 1.54 0.16
C ALA A 149 5.50 1.71 -0.06
N GLY A 150 5.88 2.53 -1.04
CA GLY A 150 7.28 2.86 -1.32
C GLY A 150 7.96 3.59 -0.16
N LYS A 151 7.27 4.53 0.50
CA LYS A 151 7.76 5.22 1.71
C LYS A 151 8.07 4.21 2.82
N GLU A 152 7.13 3.33 3.15
CA GLU A 152 7.32 2.33 4.21
C GLU A 152 8.37 1.27 3.85
N TYR A 153 8.42 0.84 2.59
CA TYR A 153 9.42 -0.10 2.11
C TYR A 153 10.84 0.46 2.29
N ARG A 154 11.06 1.74 1.97
CA ARG A 154 12.34 2.41 2.15
C ARG A 154 12.71 2.53 3.63
N ALA A 155 11.75 2.89 4.49
CA ALA A 155 11.95 2.92 5.95
C ALA A 155 12.41 1.54 6.47
N ARG A 156 11.72 0.47 6.06
CA ARG A 156 12.10 -0.91 6.34
C ARG A 156 13.52 -1.25 5.87
N LYS A 157 13.90 -0.88 4.65
CA LYS A 157 15.26 -1.14 4.11
C LYS A 157 16.34 -0.37 4.90
N SER A 158 16.08 0.87 5.28
CA SER A 158 16.97 1.65 6.13
C SER A 158 17.16 0.99 7.50
N ALA A 159 16.07 0.56 8.14
CA ALA A 159 16.12 -0.16 9.41
C ALA A 159 16.85 -1.50 9.29
N GLN A 160 16.67 -2.23 8.20
CA GLN A 160 17.42 -3.47 7.93
C GLN A 160 18.93 -3.22 7.84
N LYS A 161 19.36 -2.15 7.15
CA LYS A 161 20.78 -1.78 7.09
C LYS A 161 21.34 -1.37 8.45
N ARG A 162 20.53 -0.70 9.29
CA ARG A 162 20.91 -0.40 10.68
C ARG A 162 21.11 -1.70 11.49
N LYS A 163 20.16 -2.64 11.40
CA LYS A 163 20.28 -3.95 12.05
C LYS A 163 21.55 -4.68 11.62
N GLU A 164 21.88 -4.66 10.33
CA GLU A 164 23.11 -5.26 9.79
C GLU A 164 24.38 -4.62 10.39
N ARG A 165 24.41 -3.28 10.53
CA ARG A 165 25.52 -2.57 11.18
C ARG A 165 25.65 -2.90 12.66
N ALA A 166 24.53 -2.90 13.40
CA ALA A 166 24.50 -3.26 14.81
C ALA A 166 24.99 -4.70 15.01
N ALA A 167 24.49 -5.65 14.21
CA ALA A 167 24.91 -7.05 14.27
C ALA A 167 26.40 -7.22 13.97
N ARG A 168 26.95 -6.45 13.02
CA ARG A 168 28.39 -6.47 12.75
C ARG A 168 29.19 -5.96 13.95
N LYS A 169 28.78 -4.84 14.55
CA LYS A 169 29.50 -4.28 15.70
C LYS A 169 29.45 -5.21 16.91
N VAL A 170 28.31 -5.85 17.17
CA VAL A 170 28.20 -6.87 18.23
C VAL A 170 29.20 -8.00 18.02
N ARG A 171 29.27 -8.57 16.80
CA ARG A 171 30.24 -9.64 16.50
C ARG A 171 31.70 -9.20 16.69
N GLU A 172 32.03 -7.99 16.25
CA GLU A 172 33.36 -7.41 16.42
C GLU A 172 33.72 -7.28 17.91
N MET A 173 32.81 -6.77 18.73
CA MET A 173 33.04 -6.65 20.17
C MET A 173 33.18 -8.01 20.86
N GLU A 174 32.35 -8.99 20.50
CA GLU A 174 32.43 -10.35 21.05
C GLU A 174 33.76 -11.03 20.70
N GLN A 175 34.27 -10.83 19.48
CA GLN A 175 35.58 -11.33 19.07
C GLN A 175 36.72 -10.67 19.85
N LEU A 176 36.65 -9.36 20.10
CA LEU A 176 37.65 -8.65 20.89
C LEU A 176 37.67 -9.14 22.35
N CYS A 177 36.51 -9.34 22.97
CA CYS A 177 36.42 -9.92 24.32
C CYS A 177 37.05 -11.32 24.38
N GLN A 178 36.71 -12.20 23.44
CA GLN A 178 37.28 -13.56 23.37
C GLN A 178 38.80 -13.55 23.14
N ALA A 179 39.32 -12.61 22.35
CA ALA A 179 40.76 -12.48 22.14
C ALA A 179 41.49 -12.03 23.41
N HIS A 180 40.90 -11.11 24.17
CA HIS A 180 41.44 -10.65 25.45
C HIS A 180 41.46 -11.78 26.50
N GLU A 181 40.39 -12.58 26.58
CA GLU A 181 40.32 -13.74 27.47
C GLU A 181 41.37 -14.81 27.14
N LYS A 182 41.63 -15.06 25.85
CA LYS A 182 42.63 -16.05 25.41
C LYS A 182 44.08 -15.57 25.54
N GLY A 183 44.34 -14.26 25.49
CA GLY A 183 45.68 -13.70 25.69
C GLY A 183 46.07 -13.51 27.16
N ALA A 184 45.10 -13.61 28.07
CA ALA A 184 45.31 -13.53 29.52
C ALA A 184 45.47 -14.91 30.20
N ALA A 185 45.32 -16.00 29.44
CA ALA A 185 45.51 -17.39 29.86
C ALA A 185 46.85 -17.92 29.34
#